data_AF-A0A2D5E7Y2-F1
#
_entry.id   AF-A0A2D5E7Y2-F1
#
_cell.length_a   1.000
_cell.length_b   1.000
_cell.length_c   1.000
_cell.angle_alpha   90.00
_cell.angle_beta   90.00
_cell.angle_gamma   90.00
#
_symmetry.space_group_name_H-M   'P 1'
#
loop_
_entity.id
_entity.type
_entity.pdbx_description
1 polymer ?
#
loop_
_entity_poly.entity_id
_entity_poly.type
_entity_poly.pdbx_seq_one_letter_code
_entity_poly.pdbx_strand_id
1 'polypeptide(L)'
;MSKDAFRVPVWAMVLGWSSAIAFLLAYFFVVHACMRGLVPAFGFDFSATATACFGTLVMSGFVIWLVSLAELPEMWFVHRRPRRLLAQGRCPNCTHPRSGDEQSLCPECGVSSDEIPPPYGYSWRAVRRFGITMVIGIAGGVFAAEVSISLDEARMIREVGLLGRTEWTFQRAWPATFGQVDWNRDEGFAPRRFLEQHRIKR
;
A
#
# COMPACT_ATOMS: atom_id res chain seq x y z
N MET A 1 15.29 6.32 -36.00
CA MET A 1 15.37 7.56 -35.21
C MET A 1 14.76 7.31 -33.83
N SER A 2 14.96 8.22 -32.88
CA SER A 2 15.14 7.92 -31.44
C SER A 2 13.99 7.18 -30.73
N LYS A 3 14.32 6.05 -30.08
CA LYS A 3 13.48 5.32 -29.09
C LYS A 3 13.10 6.15 -27.84
N ASP A 4 13.53 7.41 -27.74
CA ASP A 4 13.37 8.24 -26.55
C ASP A 4 12.16 9.18 -26.59
N ALA A 5 11.40 9.21 -27.69
CA ALA A 5 10.29 10.15 -27.87
C ALA A 5 9.15 9.97 -26.85
N PHE A 6 8.98 8.76 -26.29
CA PHE A 6 7.91 8.45 -25.34
C PHE A 6 8.48 7.89 -24.05
N ARG A 7 8.98 8.77 -23.18
CA ARG A 7 9.40 8.40 -21.82
C ARG A 7 8.47 9.01 -20.78
N VAL A 8 8.20 8.25 -19.72
CA VAL A 8 7.49 8.77 -18.55
C VAL A 8 8.40 9.82 -17.87
N PRO A 9 7.87 11.01 -17.52
CA PRO A 9 8.65 11.98 -16.76
C PRO A 9 9.17 11.38 -15.45
N VAL A 10 10.44 11.62 -15.12
CA VAL A 10 11.07 11.02 -13.92
C VAL A 10 10.30 11.36 -12.65
N TRP A 11 9.83 12.61 -12.51
CA TRP A 11 9.02 13.04 -11.36
C TRP A 11 7.71 12.25 -11.24
N ALA A 12 7.04 11.93 -12.35
CA ALA A 12 5.77 11.20 -12.35
C ALA A 12 6.00 9.74 -11.98
N MET A 13 7.12 9.17 -12.43
CA MET A 13 7.55 7.83 -12.04
C MET A 13 7.88 7.77 -10.54
N VAL A 14 8.70 8.70 -10.03
CA VAL A 14 9.05 8.77 -8.60
C VAL A 14 7.80 8.93 -7.74
N LEU A 15 6.92 9.88 -8.08
CA LEU A 15 5.68 10.12 -7.34
C LEU A 15 4.75 8.89 -7.37
N GLY A 16 4.61 8.24 -8.52
CA GLY A 16 3.84 7.00 -8.65
C GLY A 16 4.37 5.90 -7.73
N TRP A 17 5.67 5.60 -7.78
CA TRP A 17 6.27 4.55 -6.96
C TRP A 17 6.30 4.89 -5.47
N SER A 18 6.64 6.14 -5.10
CA SER A 18 6.61 6.59 -3.71
C SER A 18 5.21 6.50 -3.12
N SER A 19 4.17 6.91 -3.86
CA SER A 19 2.79 6.79 -3.41
C SER A 19 2.34 5.34 -3.28
N ALA A 20 2.75 4.46 -4.21
CA ALA A 20 2.47 3.03 -4.14
C ALA A 20 3.13 2.38 -2.91
N ILE A 21 4.41 2.66 -2.65
CA ILE A 21 5.13 2.16 -1.48
C ILE A 21 4.47 2.66 -0.20
N ALA A 22 4.20 3.98 -0.10
CA ALA A 22 3.57 4.56 1.07
C ALA A 22 2.18 3.96 1.33
N PHE A 23 1.38 3.77 0.28
CA PHE A 23 0.08 3.12 0.37
C PHE A 23 0.21 1.67 0.86
N LEU A 24 1.13 0.88 0.31
CA LEU A 24 1.34 -0.51 0.72
C LEU A 24 1.80 -0.60 2.18
N LEU A 25 2.75 0.24 2.58
CA LEU A 25 3.23 0.30 3.96
C LEU A 25 2.08 0.62 4.93
N ALA A 26 1.30 1.67 4.64
CA ALA A 26 0.16 2.06 5.46
C ALA A 26 -0.92 0.97 5.50
N TYR A 27 -1.22 0.36 4.35
CA TYR A 27 -2.19 -0.73 4.24
C TYR A 27 -1.78 -1.94 5.09
N PHE A 28 -0.56 -2.45 4.89
CA PHE A 28 -0.08 -3.62 5.62
C PHE A 28 0.13 -3.32 7.11
N PHE A 29 0.53 -2.10 7.47
CA PHE A 29 0.53 -1.64 8.85
C PHE A 29 -0.87 -1.78 9.48
N VAL A 30 -1.90 -1.22 8.84
CA VAL A 30 -3.27 -1.26 9.37
C VAL A 30 -3.80 -2.68 9.45
N VAL A 31 -3.67 -3.44 8.37
CA VAL A 31 -4.15 -4.84 8.32
C VAL A 31 -3.46 -5.68 9.38
N HIS A 32 -2.13 -5.60 9.49
CA HIS A 32 -1.38 -6.41 10.44
C HIS A 32 -1.72 -6.04 11.89
N ALA A 33 -1.80 -4.75 12.20
CA ALA A 33 -2.19 -4.29 13.54
C ALA A 33 -3.62 -4.71 13.91
N CYS A 34 -4.56 -4.66 12.95
CA CYS A 34 -5.92 -5.17 13.16
C CYS A 34 -5.93 -6.69 13.38
N MET A 35 -5.16 -7.47 12.61
CA MET A 35 -5.04 -8.91 12.78
C MET A 35 -4.43 -9.26 14.14
N ARG A 36 -3.40 -8.54 14.58
CA ARG A 36 -2.84 -8.67 15.94
C ARG A 36 -3.84 -8.29 17.03
N GLY A 37 -4.72 -7.31 16.79
CA GLY A 37 -5.79 -6.95 17.71
C GLY A 37 -6.92 -7.99 17.80
N LEU A 38 -7.14 -8.78 16.74
CA LEU A 38 -8.14 -9.87 16.74
C LEU A 38 -7.65 -11.13 17.44
N VAL A 39 -6.34 -11.36 17.43
CA VAL A 39 -5.72 -12.49 18.14
C VAL A 39 -5.52 -12.11 19.61
N PRO A 40 -6.08 -12.86 20.58
CA PRO A 40 -5.94 -12.54 21.99
C PRO A 40 -4.54 -12.90 22.48
N ALA A 41 -3.56 -12.04 22.20
CA ALA A 41 -2.19 -12.17 22.69
C ALA A 41 -1.65 -10.81 23.17
N PHE A 42 -0.88 -10.87 24.26
CA PHE A 42 -0.13 -9.74 24.82
C PHE A 42 1.34 -10.14 24.87
N GLY A 43 2.23 -9.31 24.33
CA GLY A 43 3.64 -9.63 24.18
C GLY A 43 3.96 -10.47 22.93
N PHE A 44 5.19 -10.99 22.90
CA PHE A 44 5.77 -11.70 21.76
C PHE A 44 5.42 -13.20 21.80
N ASP A 45 4.19 -13.53 21.41
CA ASP A 45 3.76 -14.91 21.18
C ASP A 45 3.91 -15.28 19.70
N PHE A 46 4.80 -16.23 19.42
CA PHE A 46 5.09 -16.70 18.07
C PHE A 46 3.83 -17.22 17.36
N SER A 47 2.95 -17.91 18.07
CA SER A 47 1.73 -18.47 17.49
C SER A 47 0.78 -17.37 17.02
N ALA A 48 0.62 -16.33 17.83
CA ALA A 48 -0.22 -15.17 17.54
C ALA A 48 0.32 -14.33 16.39
N THR A 49 1.64 -14.10 16.37
CA THR A 49 2.31 -13.41 15.26
C THR A 49 2.20 -14.23 13.97
N ALA A 50 2.35 -15.56 14.02
CA ALA A 50 2.19 -16.41 12.84
C ALA A 50 0.77 -16.36 12.28
N THR A 51 -0.27 -16.42 13.12
CA THR A 51 -1.67 -16.28 12.68
C THR A 51 -1.94 -14.89 12.10
N ALA A 52 -1.43 -13.82 12.71
CA ALA A 52 -1.59 -12.46 12.20
C ALA A 52 -0.87 -12.27 10.85
N CYS A 53 0.34 -12.83 10.69
CA CYS A 53 1.06 -12.85 9.43
C CYS A 53 0.28 -13.61 8.35
N PHE A 54 -0.27 -14.78 8.67
CA PHE A 54 -1.11 -15.54 7.73
C PHE A 54 -2.34 -14.73 7.30
N GLY A 55 -3.06 -14.11 8.25
CA GLY A 55 -4.19 -13.23 7.93
C GLY A 55 -3.79 -12.04 7.05
N THR A 56 -2.62 -11.45 7.31
CA THR A 56 -2.06 -10.35 6.51
C THR A 56 -1.76 -10.80 5.07
N LEU A 57 -1.21 -12.00 4.89
CA LEU A 57 -0.96 -12.59 3.57
C LEU A 57 -2.26 -12.89 2.82
N VAL A 58 -3.29 -13.40 3.49
CA VAL A 58 -4.61 -13.62 2.85
C VAL A 58 -5.19 -12.29 2.38
N MET A 59 -5.11 -11.24 3.20
CA MET A 59 -5.57 -9.89 2.82
C MET A 59 -4.75 -9.26 1.69
N SER A 60 -3.47 -9.64 1.54
CA SER A 60 -2.62 -9.19 0.43
C SER A 60 -3.18 -9.58 -0.94
N GLY A 61 -3.99 -10.64 -1.02
CA GLY A 61 -4.65 -11.07 -2.26
C GLY A 61 -5.50 -9.98 -2.90
N PHE A 62 -6.11 -9.10 -2.10
CA PHE A 62 -6.89 -7.97 -2.60
C PHE A 62 -6.00 -6.90 -3.27
N VAL A 63 -4.79 -6.72 -2.73
CA VAL A 63 -3.83 -5.71 -3.20
C VAL A 63 -3.18 -6.10 -4.53
N ILE A 64 -3.11 -7.40 -4.85
CA ILE A 64 -2.62 -7.90 -6.14
C ILE A 64 -3.43 -7.30 -7.31
N TRP A 65 -4.72 -7.01 -7.11
CA TRP A 65 -5.54 -6.37 -8.14
C TRP A 65 -5.16 -4.90 -8.40
N LEU A 66 -4.44 -4.27 -7.46
CA LEU A 66 -3.96 -2.89 -7.57
C LEU A 66 -2.65 -2.76 -8.36
N VAL A 67 -2.08 -3.85 -8.87
CA VAL A 67 -0.92 -3.83 -9.79
C VAL A 67 -1.13 -2.82 -10.93
N SER A 68 -2.35 -2.77 -11.47
CA SER A 68 -2.73 -1.84 -12.54
C SER A 68 -2.53 -0.37 -12.17
N LEU A 69 -2.63 -0.01 -10.88
CA LEU A 69 -2.45 1.36 -10.41
C LEU A 69 -0.99 1.81 -10.43
N ALA A 70 -0.05 0.91 -10.15
CA ALA A 70 1.38 1.23 -10.20
C ALA A 70 1.86 1.56 -11.63
N GLU A 71 1.19 0.98 -12.63
CA GLU A 71 1.47 1.18 -14.06
C GLU A 71 0.69 2.35 -14.67
N LEU A 72 -0.17 3.04 -13.89
CA LEU A 72 -0.96 4.17 -14.38
C LEU A 72 -0.13 5.29 -15.04
N PRO A 73 1.03 5.70 -14.49
CA PRO A 73 1.84 6.74 -15.14
C PRO A 73 2.32 6.30 -16.52
N GLU A 74 2.73 5.04 -16.66
CA GLU A 74 3.18 4.47 -17.95
C GLU A 74 2.01 4.37 -18.92
N MET A 75 0.88 3.77 -18.48
CA MET A 75 -0.35 3.71 -19.27
C MET A 75 -0.81 5.09 -19.74
N TRP A 76 -0.72 6.11 -18.89
CA TRP A 76 -1.15 7.47 -19.21
C TRP A 76 -0.19 8.17 -20.19
N PHE A 77 1.09 8.26 -19.86
CA PHE A 77 2.05 9.07 -20.62
C PHE A 77 2.53 8.40 -21.90
N VAL A 78 2.64 7.07 -21.93
CA VAL A 78 3.17 6.32 -23.09
C VAL A 78 2.06 5.88 -24.03
N HIS A 79 0.91 5.45 -23.51
CA HIS A 79 -0.13 4.84 -24.35
C HIS A 79 -1.36 5.73 -24.56
N ARG A 80 -1.91 6.34 -23.49
CA ARG A 80 -3.20 7.06 -23.58
C ARG A 80 -3.06 8.49 -24.09
N ARG A 81 -2.11 9.26 -23.54
CA ARG A 81 -1.90 10.68 -23.91
C ARG A 81 -1.48 10.83 -25.38
N PRO A 82 -0.52 10.07 -25.92
CA PRO A 82 -0.13 10.17 -27.33
C PRO A 82 -1.30 9.90 -28.29
N ARG A 83 -2.08 8.85 -28.03
CA ARG A 83 -3.28 8.52 -28.83
C ARG A 83 -4.33 9.61 -28.78
N ARG A 84 -4.58 10.17 -27.59
CA ARG A 84 -5.53 11.26 -27.42
C ARG A 84 -5.11 12.51 -28.19
N LEU A 85 -3.81 12.85 -28.17
CA LEU A 85 -3.29 13.99 -28.91
C LEU A 85 -3.36 13.76 -30.43
N LEU A 86 -3.02 12.55 -30.89
CA LEU A 86 -3.14 12.22 -32.31
C LEU A 86 -4.60 12.28 -32.79
N ALA A 87 -5.55 11.74 -32.02
CA ALA A 87 -6.99 11.83 -32.33
C ALA A 87 -7.53 13.28 -32.34
N GLN A 88 -6.81 14.22 -31.72
CA GLN A 88 -7.10 15.66 -31.76
C GLN A 88 -6.36 16.39 -32.89
N GLY A 89 -5.67 15.66 -33.77
CA GLY A 89 -4.84 16.24 -34.82
C GLY A 89 -3.61 16.98 -34.28
N ARG A 90 -3.09 16.60 -33.11
CA ARG A 90 -1.90 17.20 -32.49
C ARG A 90 -0.73 16.22 -32.43
N CYS A 91 0.48 16.75 -32.53
CA CYS A 91 1.68 15.95 -32.38
C CYS A 91 1.82 15.42 -30.94
N PRO A 92 2.05 14.10 -30.74
CA PRO A 92 2.10 13.52 -29.40
C PRO A 92 3.35 13.92 -28.58
N ASN A 93 4.40 14.42 -29.26
CA ASN A 93 5.63 14.89 -28.62
C ASN A 93 5.56 16.40 -28.27
N CYS A 94 5.46 17.27 -29.28
CA CYS A 94 5.50 18.73 -29.11
C CYS A 94 4.13 19.40 -28.99
N THR A 95 3.01 18.66 -29.11
CA THR A 95 1.62 19.18 -29.08
C THR A 95 1.21 20.13 -30.21
N HIS A 96 2.10 20.42 -31.17
CA HIS A 96 1.81 21.26 -32.33
C HIS A 96 0.67 20.67 -33.19
N PRO A 97 -0.25 21.48 -33.73
CA PRO A 97 -1.26 21.02 -34.68
C PRO A 97 -0.63 20.35 -35.91
N ARG A 98 -1.17 19.21 -36.35
CA ARG A 98 -0.80 18.55 -37.61
C ARG A 98 -1.82 18.95 -38.68
N SER A 99 -1.33 19.43 -39.81
CA SER A 99 -2.16 19.74 -40.97
C SER A 99 -2.42 18.49 -41.78
N GLY A 100 -3.67 18.01 -41.79
CA GLY A 100 -4.32 17.23 -42.86
C GLY A 100 -3.78 15.84 -43.25
N ASP A 101 -2.48 15.68 -43.41
CA ASP A 101 -1.86 14.41 -43.83
C ASP A 101 -1.46 13.59 -42.62
N GLU A 102 -2.26 12.57 -42.32
CA GLU A 102 -2.04 11.62 -41.24
C GLU A 102 -0.69 10.88 -41.34
N GLN A 103 -0.05 10.86 -42.50
CA GLN A 103 1.25 10.19 -42.75
C GLN A 103 2.46 11.14 -42.77
N SER A 104 2.24 12.47 -42.66
CA SER A 104 3.32 13.46 -42.75
C SER A 104 4.08 13.59 -41.44
N LEU A 105 5.42 13.64 -41.45
CA LEU A 105 6.25 13.92 -40.28
C LEU A 105 5.85 15.26 -39.64
N CYS A 106 5.88 15.36 -38.30
CA CYS A 106 5.59 16.64 -37.65
C CYS A 106 6.59 17.72 -38.12
N PRO A 107 6.13 18.91 -38.57
CA PRO A 107 7.02 19.95 -39.09
C PRO A 107 7.98 20.53 -38.03
N GLU A 108 7.59 20.50 -36.76
CA GLU A 108 8.40 21.02 -35.65
C GLU A 108 9.40 20.00 -35.10
N CYS A 109 8.94 18.78 -34.82
CA CYS A 109 9.74 17.79 -34.10
C CYS A 109 10.08 16.54 -34.92
N GLY A 110 9.64 16.46 -36.18
CA GLY A 110 9.94 15.35 -37.09
C GLY A 110 9.37 13.99 -36.70
N VAL A 111 8.47 13.91 -35.72
CA VAL A 111 7.92 12.63 -35.21
C VAL A 111 6.82 12.11 -36.14
N SER A 112 6.94 10.85 -36.57
CA SER A 112 5.91 10.18 -37.38
C SER A 112 4.69 9.79 -36.53
N SER A 113 3.53 9.74 -37.17
CA SER A 113 2.27 9.23 -36.58
C SER A 113 2.28 7.71 -36.40
N ASP A 114 3.04 6.99 -37.23
CA ASP A 114 3.18 5.52 -37.17
C ASP A 114 4.07 5.04 -36.02
N GLU A 115 4.81 5.95 -35.39
CA GLU A 115 5.77 5.64 -34.31
C GLU A 115 5.08 5.50 -32.93
N ILE A 116 3.74 5.54 -32.87
CA ILE A 116 2.99 5.43 -31.63
C ILE A 116 3.07 3.99 -31.10
N PRO A 117 3.39 3.80 -29.80
CA PRO A 117 3.50 2.47 -29.23
C PRO A 117 2.15 1.71 -29.28
N PRO A 118 2.21 0.37 -29.42
CA PRO A 118 1.03 -0.49 -29.40
C PRO A 118 0.26 -0.36 -28.05
N PRO A 119 -0.98 -0.88 -27.96
CA PRO A 119 -1.74 -0.85 -26.72
C PRO A 119 -0.93 -1.46 -25.58
N TYR A 120 -1.05 -0.91 -24.37
CA TYR A 120 -0.31 -1.40 -23.21
C TYR A 120 -0.57 -2.91 -23.02
N GLY A 121 0.51 -3.69 -23.05
CA GLY A 121 0.50 -5.11 -22.73
C GLY A 121 1.11 -5.32 -21.35
N TYR A 122 0.51 -6.19 -20.54
CA TYR A 122 1.06 -6.56 -19.24
C TYR A 122 2.46 -7.16 -19.40
N SER A 123 3.48 -6.41 -19.00
CA SER A 123 4.86 -6.89 -19.08
C SER A 123 5.22 -7.71 -17.84
N TRP A 124 5.97 -8.81 -18.01
CA TRP A 124 6.50 -9.56 -16.87
C TRP A 124 7.39 -8.70 -15.96
N ARG A 125 8.02 -7.65 -16.52
CA ARG A 125 8.83 -6.69 -15.77
C ARG A 125 7.97 -5.88 -14.79
N ALA A 126 6.77 -5.46 -15.20
CA ALA A 126 5.80 -4.79 -14.33
C ALA A 126 5.43 -5.67 -13.13
N VAL A 127 5.09 -6.94 -13.40
CA VAL A 127 4.75 -7.93 -12.37
C VAL A 127 5.91 -8.13 -11.38
N ARG A 128 7.15 -8.28 -11.88
CA ARG A 128 8.34 -8.43 -11.03
C ARG A 128 8.58 -7.21 -10.15
N ARG A 129 8.46 -5.99 -10.69
CA ARG A 129 8.64 -4.75 -9.93
C ARG A 129 7.58 -4.64 -8.84
N PHE A 130 6.31 -4.84 -9.19
CA PHE A 130 5.23 -4.85 -8.20
C PHE A 130 5.45 -5.90 -7.11
N GLY A 131 5.87 -7.11 -7.47
CA GLY A 131 6.18 -8.15 -6.50
C GLY A 131 7.25 -7.73 -5.49
N ILE A 132 8.32 -7.07 -5.96
CA ILE A 132 9.36 -6.52 -5.07
C ILE A 132 8.78 -5.44 -4.16
N THR A 133 8.01 -4.50 -4.71
CA THR A 133 7.36 -3.43 -3.93
C THR A 133 6.38 -3.98 -2.90
N MET A 134 5.65 -5.04 -3.25
CA MET A 134 4.73 -5.74 -2.36
C MET A 134 5.49 -6.39 -1.20
N VAL A 135 6.60 -7.08 -1.47
CA VAL A 135 7.45 -7.66 -0.41
C VAL A 135 7.98 -6.57 0.52
N ILE A 136 8.46 -5.45 -0.03
CA ILE A 136 8.92 -4.30 0.76
C ILE A 136 7.77 -3.74 1.61
N GLY A 137 6.58 -3.58 1.02
CA GLY A 137 5.39 -3.09 1.71
C GLY A 137 4.94 -4.00 2.85
N ILE A 138 4.93 -5.32 2.62
CA ILE A 138 4.59 -6.32 3.65
C ILE A 138 5.63 -6.26 4.77
N ALA A 139 6.92 -6.39 4.45
CA ALA A 139 7.97 -6.41 5.45
C ALA A 139 7.99 -5.12 6.28
N GLY A 140 7.93 -3.96 5.62
CA GLY A 140 7.93 -2.66 6.29
C GLY A 140 6.66 -2.39 7.08
N GLY A 141 5.48 -2.74 6.55
CA GLY A 141 4.20 -2.54 7.23
C GLY A 141 4.05 -3.43 8.46
N VAL A 142 4.41 -4.72 8.35
CA VAL A 142 4.42 -5.67 9.47
C VAL A 142 5.41 -5.22 10.54
N PHE A 143 6.63 -4.85 10.15
CA PHE A 143 7.64 -4.36 11.10
C PHE A 143 7.17 -3.11 11.84
N ALA A 144 6.63 -2.11 11.11
CA ALA A 144 6.10 -0.90 11.72
C ALA A 144 4.94 -1.19 12.68
N ALA A 145 4.07 -2.15 12.33
CA ALA A 145 2.96 -2.57 13.19
C ALA A 145 3.45 -3.24 14.47
N GLU A 146 4.40 -4.18 14.39
CA GLU A 146 4.96 -4.84 15.58
C GLU A 146 5.70 -3.86 16.50
N VAL A 147 6.44 -2.90 15.93
CA VAL A 147 7.07 -1.82 16.71
C VAL A 147 6.00 -0.97 17.40
N SER A 148 4.94 -0.56 16.69
CA SER A 148 3.85 0.22 17.27
C SER A 148 3.11 -0.53 18.38
N ILE A 149 2.88 -1.84 18.23
CA ILE A 149 2.26 -2.69 19.24
C ILE A 149 3.17 -2.81 20.46
N SER A 150 4.47 -3.07 20.25
CA SER A 150 5.45 -3.19 21.34
C SER A 150 5.55 -1.90 22.16
N LEU A 151 5.49 -0.74 21.50
CA LEU A 151 5.46 0.56 22.17
C LEU A 151 4.18 0.79 22.99
N ASP A 152 3.04 0.33 22.48
CA ASP A 152 1.74 0.41 23.18
C ASP A 152 1.74 -0.49 24.43
N GLU A 153 2.22 -1.73 24.31
CA GLU A 153 2.36 -2.66 25.43
C GLU A 153 3.34 -2.13 26.50
N ALA A 154 4.48 -1.58 26.08
CA ALA A 154 5.44 -0.96 26.99
C ALA A 154 4.86 0.27 27.71
N ARG A 155 3.95 1.00 27.07
CA ARG A 155 3.20 2.08 27.72
C ARG A 155 2.24 1.51 28.79
N MET A 156 1.48 0.46 28.49
CA MET A 156 0.56 -0.16 29.45
C MET A 156 1.29 -0.68 30.69
N ILE A 157 2.43 -1.36 30.50
CA ILE A 157 3.28 -1.85 31.60
C ILE A 157 3.73 -0.70 32.51
N ARG A 158 4.14 0.43 31.92
CA ARG A 158 4.54 1.63 32.69
C ARG A 158 3.35 2.24 33.44
N GLU A 159 2.18 2.34 32.83
CA GLU A 159 0.98 2.89 33.46
C GLU A 159 0.53 2.05 34.67
N VAL A 160 0.55 0.72 34.56
CA VAL A 160 0.27 -0.18 35.69
C VAL A 160 1.24 0.04 36.84
N GLY A 161 2.55 0.11 36.54
CA GLY A 161 3.58 0.31 37.57
C GLY A 161 3.44 1.62 38.34
N LEU A 162 2.89 2.66 37.71
CA LEU A 162 2.69 3.98 38.33
C LEU A 162 1.38 4.08 39.12
N LEU A 163 0.30 3.46 38.63
CA LEU A 163 -1.04 3.64 39.21
C LEU A 163 -1.31 2.77 40.44
N GLY A 164 -0.57 1.67 40.61
CA GLY A 164 -0.71 0.77 41.76
C GLY A 164 -2.12 0.15 41.93
N ARG A 165 -2.93 0.15 40.87
CA ARG A 165 -4.30 -0.40 40.88
C ARG A 165 -4.28 -1.92 40.74
N THR A 166 -5.23 -2.58 41.40
CA THR A 166 -5.40 -4.04 41.33
C THR A 166 -6.01 -4.49 40.00
N GLU A 167 -6.89 -3.67 39.43
CA GLU A 167 -7.57 -3.95 38.16
C GLU A 167 -7.63 -2.69 37.28
N TRP A 168 -7.42 -2.87 35.98
CA TRP A 168 -7.54 -1.79 35.00
C TRP A 168 -7.78 -2.33 33.60
N THR A 169 -8.55 -1.60 32.78
CA THR A 169 -8.76 -1.95 31.38
C THR A 169 -8.12 -0.90 30.48
N PHE A 170 -7.26 -1.34 29.58
CA PHE A 170 -6.61 -0.54 28.57
C PHE A 170 -7.32 -0.69 27.22
N GLN A 171 -7.42 0.41 26.49
CA GLN A 171 -7.82 0.41 25.09
C GLN A 171 -6.55 0.43 24.23
N ARG A 172 -6.46 -0.46 23.24
CA ARG A 172 -5.31 -0.47 22.31
C ARG A 172 -5.25 0.81 21.47
N ALA A 173 -4.04 1.21 21.11
CA ALA A 173 -3.83 2.33 20.21
C ALA A 173 -4.38 2.06 18.79
N TRP A 174 -4.60 3.15 18.03
CA TRP A 174 -4.97 3.07 16.62
C TRP A 174 -3.90 2.30 15.83
N PRO A 175 -4.29 1.40 14.90
CA PRO A 175 -5.63 1.18 14.34
C PRO A 175 -6.48 0.11 15.05
N ALA A 176 -5.96 -0.52 16.11
CA ALA A 176 -6.63 -1.61 16.80
C ALA A 176 -7.51 -1.15 17.97
N THR A 177 -8.11 0.05 17.91
CA THR A 177 -8.87 0.66 19.03
C THR A 177 -10.10 -0.14 19.47
N PHE A 178 -10.53 -1.12 18.69
CA PHE A 178 -11.58 -2.05 19.07
C PHE A 178 -11.12 -3.07 20.11
N GLY A 179 -9.82 -3.39 20.17
CA GLY A 179 -9.25 -4.33 21.12
C GLY A 179 -9.05 -3.72 22.51
N GLN A 180 -9.33 -4.52 23.54
CA GLN A 180 -9.11 -4.15 24.95
C GLN A 180 -8.19 -5.17 25.63
N VAL A 181 -7.40 -4.68 26.58
CA VAL A 181 -6.51 -5.50 27.40
C VAL A 181 -6.83 -5.20 28.86
N ASP A 182 -7.21 -6.23 29.60
CA ASP A 182 -7.38 -6.13 31.04
C ASP A 182 -6.05 -6.39 31.73
N TRP A 183 -5.84 -5.69 32.83
CA TRP A 183 -4.80 -5.96 33.80
C TRP A 183 -5.46 -6.38 35.10
N ASN A 184 -5.04 -7.53 35.63
CA ASN A 184 -5.33 -7.96 36.98
C ASN A 184 -4.00 -8.27 37.68
N ARG A 185 -3.85 -7.85 38.94
CA ARG A 185 -2.65 -8.12 39.74
C ARG A 185 -2.33 -9.63 39.84
N ASP A 186 -3.35 -10.48 39.86
CA ASP A 186 -3.18 -11.92 40.05
C ASP A 186 -2.93 -12.68 38.73
N GLU A 187 -3.52 -12.23 37.63
CA GLU A 187 -3.46 -12.90 36.32
C GLU A 187 -2.54 -12.22 35.29
N GLY A 188 -2.14 -10.98 35.56
CA GLY A 188 -1.34 -10.16 34.67
C GLY A 188 -2.15 -9.50 33.55
N PHE A 189 -1.52 -9.28 32.40
CA PHE A 189 -2.17 -8.71 31.21
C PHE A 189 -2.94 -9.79 30.45
N ALA A 190 -4.26 -9.63 30.34
CA ALA A 190 -5.15 -10.54 29.63
C ALA A 190 -5.90 -9.79 28.51
N PRO A 191 -5.66 -10.11 27.23
CA PRO A 191 -6.43 -9.53 26.14
C PRO A 191 -7.87 -10.04 26.16
N ARG A 192 -8.86 -9.14 26.12
CA ARG A 192 -10.27 -9.55 26.06
C ARG A 192 -10.58 -10.17 24.71
N ARG A 193 -11.27 -11.31 24.73
CA ARG A 193 -11.79 -11.90 23.49
C ARG A 193 -12.90 -11.02 22.95
N PHE A 194 -12.91 -10.80 21.63
CA PHE A 194 -13.90 -9.96 20.95
C PHE A 194 -15.36 -10.35 21.26
N LEU A 195 -15.62 -11.64 21.51
CA LEU A 195 -16.96 -12.15 21.86
C LEU A 195 -17.43 -11.76 23.27
N GLU A 196 -16.51 -11.55 24.23
CA GLU A 196 -16.87 -11.16 25.60
C GLU A 196 -17.18 -9.66 25.69
N GLN A 197 -16.51 -8.84 24.87
CA GLN A 197 -16.67 -7.39 24.85
C GLN A 197 -18.08 -6.95 24.41
N HIS A 198 -18.75 -7.73 23.55
CA HIS A 198 -20.13 -7.48 23.12
C HIS A 198 -21.19 -7.93 24.15
N ARG A 199 -20.84 -8.81 25.10
CA ARG A 199 -21.78 -9.32 26.11
C ARG A 199 -22.07 -8.32 27.23
N ILE A 200 -21.13 -7.41 27.50
CA ILE A 200 -21.21 -6.41 28.57
C ILE A 200 -21.99 -5.15 28.13
N LYS A 201 -22.16 -4.93 26.82
CA LYS A 201 -22.86 -3.76 26.26
C LYS A 201 -24.35 -3.99 25.94
N ARG A 202 -24.95 -5.10 26.39
CA ARG A 202 -26.40 -5.35 26.28
C ARG A 202 -27.09 -5.24 27.62
#